data_AF-A0A6S6W8P4-F1
#
_entry.id   AF-A0A6S6W8P4-F1
#
_cell.length_a   1.000
_cell.length_b   1.000
_cell.length_c   1.000
_cell.angle_alpha   90.00
_cell.angle_beta   90.00
_cell.angle_gamma   90.00
#
_symmetry.space_group_name_H-M   'P 1'
#
loop_
_entity.id
_entity.type
_entity.pdbx_description
1 polymer ?
#
loop_
_entity_poly.entity_id
_entity_poly.type
_entity_poly.pdbx_seq_one_letter_code
_entity_poly.pdbx_strand_id
1 'polypeptide(L)'
;MKSSLIATAALLFVSTTVASPNLLMIFDCVNDGLGDVCDNMCFGAFCQKWGESFTWDKPSKSTGGKRSTKAGCGSGNRCSKSPYGSGYQCDEYPFKSVQESDAGGQVNRCVKSGYNNAQSQVIRQFYNSQGSFKGTGCGGTAPCAFNIVFANAGNIDWCDSTGSQCKNDGNEYTKAGKVPDPSKRLMRRQESYNGTLGVGGTYMLESGQTIVSARPLSIGDRAVRVKRHNETLYAEYNEMHMPDPEQGLEQYDYMMDNLFLEEDVVIGKV
;
A
#
# COMPACT_ATOMS: atom_id res chain seq x y z
N MET A 1 35.88 58.61 -29.38
CA MET A 1 35.73 57.22 -28.91
C MET A 1 34.49 57.15 -28.02
N LYS A 2 33.41 56.53 -28.49
CA LYS A 2 32.19 56.26 -27.71
C LYS A 2 32.16 54.76 -27.44
N SER A 3 32.35 54.34 -26.19
CA SER A 3 32.21 52.93 -25.81
C SER A 3 30.74 52.66 -25.53
N SER A 4 30.10 51.92 -26.42
CA SER A 4 28.79 51.30 -26.17
C SER A 4 29.01 50.03 -25.35
N LEU A 5 28.45 49.99 -24.13
CA LEU A 5 28.26 48.73 -23.41
C LEU A 5 27.09 47.97 -24.07
N ILE A 6 27.39 46.81 -24.63
CA ILE A 6 26.39 45.83 -25.04
C ILE A 6 26.10 44.96 -23.82
N ALA A 7 24.90 45.08 -23.26
CA ALA A 7 24.42 44.20 -22.20
C ALA A 7 23.86 42.92 -22.84
N THR A 8 24.59 41.83 -22.74
CA THR A 8 24.15 40.50 -23.18
C THR A 8 23.17 39.95 -22.15
N ALA A 9 21.87 39.93 -22.48
CA ALA A 9 20.86 39.28 -21.67
C ALA A 9 21.02 37.76 -21.79
N ALA A 10 21.52 37.11 -20.74
CA ALA A 10 21.54 35.66 -20.64
C ALA A 10 20.10 35.15 -20.40
N LEU A 11 19.51 34.48 -21.40
CA LEU A 11 18.29 33.71 -21.20
C LEU A 11 18.61 32.51 -20.29
N LEU A 12 18.17 32.59 -19.04
CA LEU A 12 18.08 31.44 -18.15
C LEU A 12 16.91 30.57 -18.62
N PHE A 13 17.22 29.49 -19.33
CA PHE A 13 16.26 28.40 -19.52
C PHE A 13 16.03 27.73 -18.17
N VAL A 14 14.92 28.07 -17.52
CA VAL A 14 14.42 27.32 -16.38
C VAL A 14 13.90 25.99 -16.93
N SER A 15 14.71 24.94 -16.84
CA SER A 15 14.23 23.56 -17.02
C SER A 15 13.22 23.27 -15.91
N THR A 16 11.94 23.43 -16.21
CA THR A 16 10.87 22.86 -15.39
C THR A 16 10.92 21.35 -15.59
N THR A 17 11.66 20.64 -14.73
CA THR A 17 11.47 19.20 -14.59
C THR A 17 10.04 19.00 -14.09
N VAL A 18 9.12 18.66 -15.00
CA VAL A 18 7.80 18.18 -14.61
C VAL A 18 8.06 16.90 -13.82
N ALA A 19 7.84 16.94 -12.51
CA ALA A 19 7.96 15.74 -11.69
C ALA A 19 7.05 14.67 -12.31
N SER A 20 7.60 13.49 -12.58
CA SER A 20 6.79 12.38 -13.08
C SER A 20 5.64 12.12 -12.11
N PRO A 21 4.42 11.86 -12.61
CA PRO A 21 3.29 11.55 -11.75
C PRO A 21 3.60 10.36 -10.86
N ASN A 22 3.12 10.39 -9.62
CA ASN A 22 3.27 9.25 -8.72
C ASN A 22 2.52 8.05 -9.29
N LEU A 23 3.08 6.85 -9.09
CA LEU A 23 2.38 5.60 -9.37
C LEU A 23 1.64 5.16 -8.10
N LEU A 24 0.33 5.01 -8.19
CA LEU A 24 -0.54 4.62 -7.08
C LEU A 24 -1.07 3.20 -7.32
N MET A 25 -0.89 2.32 -6.34
CA MET A 25 -1.55 1.01 -6.29
C MET A 25 -2.83 1.15 -5.47
N ILE A 26 -3.98 0.94 -6.12
CA ILE A 26 -5.27 0.98 -5.43
C ILE A 26 -5.58 -0.39 -4.82
N PHE A 27 -5.83 -0.41 -3.51
CA PHE A 27 -6.55 -1.51 -2.87
C PHE A 27 -8.04 -1.14 -2.77
N ASP A 28 -8.91 -1.92 -3.40
CA ASP A 28 -10.36 -1.77 -3.29
C ASP A 28 -10.86 -2.61 -2.12
N CYS A 29 -11.08 -1.97 -0.96
CA CYS A 29 -11.31 -2.67 0.30
C CYS A 29 -12.61 -3.50 0.36
N VAL A 30 -13.52 -3.30 -0.60
CA VAL A 30 -14.73 -4.11 -0.74
C VAL A 30 -14.55 -5.12 -1.86
N ASN A 31 -14.22 -4.67 -3.07
CA ASN A 31 -14.27 -5.52 -4.24
C ASN A 31 -13.06 -6.45 -4.36
N ASP A 32 -11.95 -6.16 -3.66
CA ASP A 32 -10.79 -7.03 -3.69
C ASP A 32 -10.87 -8.21 -2.72
N GLY A 33 -11.95 -8.33 -1.95
CA GLY A 33 -12.10 -9.43 -0.98
C GLY A 33 -11.04 -9.37 0.12
N LEU A 34 -10.58 -8.18 0.48
CA LEU A 34 -9.48 -7.96 1.43
C LEU A 34 -9.93 -8.01 2.88
N GLY A 35 -11.22 -7.78 3.15
CA GLY A 35 -11.79 -7.77 4.51
C GLY A 35 -10.86 -7.10 5.51
N ASP A 36 -10.53 -7.83 6.57
CA ASP A 36 -9.75 -7.37 7.70
C ASP A 36 -8.28 -6.98 7.36
N VAL A 37 -7.80 -7.31 6.15
CA VAL A 37 -6.49 -6.86 5.66
C VAL A 37 -6.48 -5.35 5.39
N CYS A 38 -7.58 -4.80 4.85
CA CYS A 38 -7.69 -3.36 4.69
C CYS A 38 -7.69 -2.62 6.03
N ASP A 39 -8.26 -3.23 7.08
CA ASP A 39 -8.17 -2.69 8.43
C ASP A 39 -6.68 -2.54 8.85
N ASN A 40 -5.87 -3.60 8.69
CA ASN A 40 -4.44 -3.55 9.03
C ASN A 40 -3.68 -2.50 8.22
N MET A 41 -3.90 -2.45 6.90
CA MET A 41 -3.23 -1.48 6.04
C MET A 41 -3.58 -0.04 6.43
N CYS A 42 -4.86 0.26 6.69
CA CYS A 42 -5.27 1.59 7.11
C CYS A 42 -4.78 1.93 8.52
N PHE A 43 -4.84 1.01 9.48
CA PHE A 43 -4.25 1.27 10.79
C PHE A 43 -2.74 1.54 10.70
N GLY A 44 -2.03 0.74 9.90
CA GLY A 44 -0.61 0.94 9.64
C GLY A 44 -0.30 2.31 9.02
N ALA A 45 -1.02 2.66 7.95
CA ALA A 45 -0.84 3.89 7.19
C ALA A 45 -1.19 5.14 8.01
N PHE A 46 -2.42 5.21 8.55
CA PHE A 46 -2.98 6.40 9.17
C PHE A 46 -2.69 6.49 10.67
N CYS A 47 -2.74 5.37 11.40
CA CYS A 47 -2.63 5.36 12.87
C CYS A 47 -1.20 5.14 13.37
N GLN A 48 -0.43 4.27 12.73
CA GLN A 48 0.96 3.97 13.10
C GLN A 48 1.99 4.76 12.28
N LYS A 49 1.53 5.60 11.34
CA LYS A 49 2.36 6.54 10.57
C LYS A 49 3.45 5.87 9.75
N TRP A 50 3.24 4.63 9.35
CA TRP A 50 4.06 4.00 8.31
C TRP A 50 3.88 4.70 6.96
N GLY A 51 2.79 5.46 6.79
CA GLY A 51 2.48 6.14 5.53
C GLY A 51 2.11 5.13 4.45
N GLU A 52 2.23 5.56 3.20
CA GLU A 52 1.76 4.80 2.02
C GLU A 52 2.84 4.66 0.94
N SER A 53 4.00 5.29 1.12
CA SER A 53 5.05 5.35 0.12
C SER A 53 6.04 4.24 0.34
N PHE A 54 6.18 3.40 -0.68
CA PHE A 54 6.98 2.20 -0.59
C PHE A 54 7.86 2.00 -1.81
N THR A 55 8.95 1.28 -1.58
CA THR A 55 9.86 0.84 -2.63
C THR A 55 9.84 -0.68 -2.69
N TRP A 56 9.29 -1.24 -3.76
CA TRP A 56 9.46 -2.67 -4.04
C TRP A 56 10.89 -2.90 -4.51
N ASP A 57 11.66 -3.62 -3.70
CA ASP A 57 13.07 -3.90 -3.93
C ASP A 57 13.33 -5.35 -4.37
N LYS A 58 12.26 -6.10 -4.68
CA LYS A 58 12.30 -7.52 -5.07
C LYS A 58 13.21 -8.34 -4.13
N PRO A 59 12.89 -8.38 -2.82
CA PRO A 59 13.79 -8.93 -1.83
C PRO A 59 14.00 -10.43 -2.04
N SER A 60 15.21 -10.91 -1.69
CA SER A 60 15.45 -12.35 -1.61
C SER A 60 14.52 -13.01 -0.57
N LYS A 61 14.28 -14.32 -0.69
CA LYS A 61 13.54 -15.12 0.32
C LYS A 61 14.07 -14.89 1.75
N SER A 62 15.40 -14.81 1.91
CA SER A 62 16.04 -14.54 3.21
C SER A 62 15.70 -13.15 3.75
N THR A 63 15.75 -12.13 2.89
CA THR A 63 15.39 -10.75 3.25
C THR A 63 13.91 -10.65 3.62
N GLY A 64 13.02 -11.20 2.80
CA GLY A 64 11.58 -11.25 3.08
C GLY A 64 11.27 -11.96 4.40
N GLY A 65 11.87 -13.13 4.65
CA GLY A 65 11.68 -13.86 5.91
C GLY A 65 12.18 -13.10 7.14
N LYS A 66 13.27 -12.33 7.02
CA LYS A 66 13.74 -11.42 8.09
C LYS A 66 12.74 -10.30 8.35
N ARG A 67 12.16 -9.71 7.30
CA ARG A 67 11.12 -8.68 7.41
C ARG A 67 9.87 -9.21 8.11
N SER A 68 9.35 -10.37 7.69
CA SER A 68 8.23 -11.05 8.39
C SER A 68 8.55 -11.37 9.85
N THR A 69 9.78 -11.78 10.15
CA THR A 69 10.22 -12.02 11.53
C THR A 69 10.33 -10.74 12.35
N LYS A 70 10.59 -9.58 11.72
CA LYS A 70 10.60 -8.26 12.38
C LYS A 70 9.18 -7.72 12.59
N ALA A 71 8.24 -8.07 11.72
CA ALA A 71 6.82 -7.76 11.90
C ALA A 71 6.14 -8.59 12.99
N GLY A 72 6.68 -9.78 13.29
CA GLY A 72 6.05 -10.74 14.22
C GLY A 72 5.32 -11.89 13.53
N CYS A 73 5.41 -11.98 12.21
CA CYS A 73 4.82 -13.03 11.37
C CYS A 73 5.77 -14.22 11.09
N GLY A 74 6.92 -14.27 11.77
CA GLY A 74 7.88 -15.39 11.69
C GLY A 74 7.60 -16.49 12.72
N SER A 75 8.66 -17.13 13.21
CA SER A 75 8.56 -18.14 14.27
C SER A 75 7.84 -17.61 15.51
N GLY A 76 6.88 -18.37 16.02
CA GLY A 76 6.07 -17.98 17.17
C GLY A 76 4.90 -17.05 16.87
N ASN A 77 4.63 -16.76 15.58
CA ASN A 77 3.43 -16.14 15.04
C ASN A 77 2.18 -16.43 15.90
N ARG A 78 1.49 -15.37 16.33
CA ARG A 78 0.30 -15.48 17.19
C ARG A 78 -0.96 -15.95 16.46
N CYS A 79 -1.04 -15.73 15.15
CA CYS A 79 -2.19 -16.06 14.31
C CYS A 79 -2.33 -17.55 14.05
N SER A 80 -1.26 -18.34 14.24
CA SER A 80 -1.33 -19.80 14.22
C SER A 80 -1.75 -20.42 15.56
N LYS A 81 -2.07 -19.60 16.57
CA LYS A 81 -2.43 -20.02 17.93
C LYS A 81 -3.82 -19.50 18.31
N SER A 82 -4.43 -20.12 19.32
CA SER A 82 -5.69 -19.67 19.92
C SER A 82 -5.64 -18.18 20.32
N PRO A 83 -6.71 -17.38 20.09
CA PRO A 83 -8.04 -17.79 19.62
C PRO A 83 -8.17 -17.97 18.10
N TYR A 84 -7.09 -17.75 17.35
CA TYR A 84 -7.00 -18.03 15.92
C TYR A 84 -6.60 -19.49 15.70
N GLY A 85 -5.78 -19.75 14.68
CA GLY A 85 -5.35 -21.10 14.32
C GLY A 85 -5.50 -21.33 12.82
N SER A 86 -5.96 -22.53 12.46
CA SER A 86 -6.17 -22.89 11.06
C SER A 86 -7.14 -21.93 10.36
N GLY A 87 -6.80 -21.51 9.14
CA GLY A 87 -7.59 -20.54 8.37
C GLY A 87 -7.26 -19.07 8.64
N TYR A 88 -6.31 -18.79 9.54
CA TYR A 88 -5.79 -17.44 9.78
C TYR A 88 -4.32 -17.31 9.42
N GLN A 89 -3.94 -16.11 9.00
CA GLN A 89 -2.58 -15.73 8.68
C GLN A 89 -2.19 -14.42 9.36
N CYS A 90 -0.88 -14.21 9.48
CA CYS A 90 -0.32 -12.96 9.94
C CYS A 90 -0.09 -12.06 8.73
N ASP A 91 -0.96 -11.07 8.56
CA ASP A 91 -0.78 -9.99 7.59
C ASP A 91 0.11 -8.91 8.21
N GLU A 92 0.94 -8.25 7.40
CA GLU A 92 1.95 -7.30 7.85
C GLU A 92 1.95 -6.01 7.02
N TYR A 93 2.01 -4.88 7.73
CA TYR A 93 2.10 -3.55 7.16
C TYR A 93 3.23 -2.73 7.81
N PRO A 94 4.20 -2.21 7.04
CA PRO A 94 4.40 -2.38 5.60
C PRO A 94 4.66 -3.83 5.17
N PHE A 95 4.48 -4.11 3.88
CA PHE A 95 4.61 -5.45 3.32
C PHE A 95 6.05 -5.97 3.42
N LYS A 96 6.26 -7.29 3.55
CA LYS A 96 7.61 -7.89 3.51
C LYS A 96 8.34 -7.63 2.19
N SER A 97 7.61 -7.35 1.12
CA SER A 97 8.15 -7.10 -0.22
C SER A 97 8.77 -5.72 -0.40
N VAL A 98 8.61 -4.78 0.55
CA VAL A 98 9.08 -3.40 0.40
C VAL A 98 10.28 -3.09 1.28
N GLN A 99 11.13 -2.17 0.84
CA GLN A 99 12.38 -1.81 1.51
C GLN A 99 12.16 -1.24 2.92
N GLU A 100 11.07 -0.50 3.12
CA GLU A 100 10.70 0.16 4.37
C GLU A 100 10.54 -0.84 5.53
N SER A 101 10.21 -2.10 5.20
CA SER A 101 10.14 -3.20 6.16
C SER A 101 11.48 -3.62 6.77
N ASP A 102 12.61 -3.13 6.26
CA ASP A 102 13.91 -3.34 6.90
C ASP A 102 14.02 -2.63 8.26
N ALA A 103 13.27 -1.56 8.48
CA ALA A 103 13.27 -0.82 9.74
C ALA A 103 12.79 -1.67 10.93
N GLY A 104 11.87 -2.61 10.68
CA GLY A 104 11.20 -3.35 11.76
C GLY A 104 10.11 -2.54 12.47
N GLY A 105 9.29 -3.21 13.28
CA GLY A 105 8.18 -2.55 13.99
C GLY A 105 6.89 -2.41 13.17
N GLN A 106 6.80 -3.16 12.08
CA GLN A 106 5.58 -3.28 11.29
C GLN A 106 4.40 -3.69 12.16
N VAL A 107 3.22 -3.21 11.80
CA VAL A 107 1.97 -3.70 12.36
C VAL A 107 1.65 -5.04 11.72
N ASN A 108 1.17 -5.98 12.53
CA ASN A 108 0.58 -7.21 12.06
C ASN A 108 -0.83 -7.38 12.62
N ARG A 109 -1.68 -8.01 11.80
CA ARG A 109 -3.05 -8.41 12.15
C ARG A 109 -3.25 -9.87 11.82
N CYS A 110 -4.01 -10.59 12.64
CA CYS A 110 -4.46 -11.92 12.29
C CYS A 110 -5.71 -11.81 11.42
N VAL A 111 -5.60 -12.25 10.18
CA VAL A 111 -6.64 -12.13 9.15
C VAL A 111 -6.97 -13.51 8.58
N LYS A 112 -8.15 -13.67 7.97
CA LYS A 112 -8.47 -14.93 7.27
C LYS A 112 -7.52 -15.15 6.10
N SER A 113 -7.10 -16.40 5.87
CA SER A 113 -6.14 -16.74 4.82
C SER A 113 -6.58 -16.27 3.43
N GLY A 114 -7.86 -16.42 3.07
CA GLY A 114 -8.38 -15.99 1.77
C GLY A 114 -8.22 -14.49 1.51
N TYR A 115 -8.38 -13.66 2.54
CA TYR A 115 -8.20 -12.21 2.44
C TYR A 115 -6.73 -11.84 2.22
N ASN A 116 -5.82 -12.53 2.90
CA ASN A 116 -4.39 -12.31 2.78
C ASN A 116 -3.82 -12.83 1.45
N ASN A 117 -4.38 -13.93 0.94
CA ASN A 117 -4.12 -14.43 -0.41
C ASN A 117 -4.57 -13.39 -1.45
N ALA A 118 -5.76 -12.80 -1.27
CA ALA A 118 -6.30 -11.77 -2.16
C ALA A 118 -5.39 -10.54 -2.24
N GLN A 119 -4.93 -10.03 -1.10
CA GLN A 119 -3.95 -8.94 -1.03
C GLN A 119 -2.65 -9.29 -1.76
N SER A 120 -2.12 -10.50 -1.50
CA SER A 120 -0.88 -10.96 -2.14
C SER A 120 -1.00 -11.02 -3.66
N GLN A 121 -2.15 -11.43 -4.19
CA GLN A 121 -2.43 -11.43 -5.63
C GLN A 121 -2.44 -10.01 -6.21
N VAL A 122 -3.10 -9.05 -5.54
CA VAL A 122 -3.14 -7.64 -5.98
C VAL A 122 -1.72 -7.07 -6.05
N ILE A 123 -0.94 -7.25 -4.98
CA ILE A 123 0.46 -6.79 -4.90
C ILE A 123 1.30 -7.42 -6.01
N ARG A 124 1.18 -8.73 -6.21
CA ARG A 124 1.95 -9.45 -7.23
C ARG A 124 1.62 -8.96 -8.63
N GLN A 125 0.35 -8.80 -8.96
CA GLN A 125 -0.07 -8.35 -10.28
C GLN A 125 0.39 -6.91 -10.54
N PHE A 126 0.35 -6.04 -9.53
CA PHE A 126 0.91 -4.69 -9.63
C PHE A 126 2.44 -4.71 -9.88
N TYR A 127 3.20 -5.52 -9.13
CA TYR A 127 4.65 -5.62 -9.28
C TYR A 127 5.09 -6.14 -10.64
N ASN A 128 4.49 -7.22 -11.11
CA ASN A 128 4.94 -7.86 -12.33
C ASN A 128 4.27 -7.28 -13.58
N SER A 129 3.07 -6.72 -13.44
CA SER A 129 2.24 -6.17 -14.53
C SER A 129 2.26 -7.09 -15.75
N GLN A 130 1.81 -8.34 -15.61
CA GLN A 130 1.99 -9.37 -16.64
C GLN A 130 0.87 -9.35 -17.70
N GLY A 131 1.08 -10.10 -18.80
CA GLY A 131 0.10 -10.22 -19.88
C GLY A 131 -0.06 -8.95 -20.70
N SER A 132 -1.30 -8.65 -21.06
CA SER A 132 -1.68 -7.49 -21.89
C SER A 132 -1.44 -6.12 -21.23
N PHE A 133 -0.98 -6.10 -19.97
CA PHE A 133 -0.88 -4.91 -19.12
C PHE A 133 0.57 -4.60 -18.70
N LYS A 134 1.52 -5.06 -19.53
CA LYS A 134 2.96 -4.87 -19.31
C LYS A 134 3.35 -3.41 -19.27
N GLY A 135 3.95 -2.99 -18.14
CA GLY A 135 4.46 -1.63 -17.93
C GLY A 135 3.48 -0.67 -17.25
N THR A 136 2.30 -1.15 -16.83
CA THR A 136 1.31 -0.31 -16.13
C THR A 136 1.63 -0.10 -14.65
N GLY A 137 2.02 -1.15 -13.92
CA GLY A 137 2.57 -1.07 -12.57
C GLY A 137 4.09 -1.01 -12.58
N CYS A 138 4.76 -1.85 -11.79
CA CYS A 138 6.24 -1.88 -11.76
C CYS A 138 6.86 -2.66 -12.94
N GLY A 139 6.07 -3.36 -13.75
CA GLY A 139 6.55 -4.04 -14.95
C GLY A 139 7.66 -5.06 -14.70
N GLY A 140 7.70 -5.68 -13.52
CA GLY A 140 8.70 -6.66 -13.11
C GLY A 140 10.09 -6.06 -12.82
N THR A 141 10.22 -4.73 -12.83
CA THR A 141 11.49 -4.01 -12.65
C THR A 141 11.57 -3.41 -11.26
N ALA A 142 12.58 -3.81 -10.49
CA ALA A 142 12.90 -3.24 -9.18
C ALA A 142 14.25 -2.49 -9.25
N PRO A 143 14.47 -1.43 -8.45
CA PRO A 143 13.52 -0.88 -7.48
C PRO A 143 12.36 -0.13 -8.16
N CYS A 144 11.17 -0.24 -7.58
CA CYS A 144 9.97 0.46 -8.04
C CYS A 144 9.34 1.22 -6.88
N ALA A 145 9.31 2.55 -6.98
CA ALA A 145 8.64 3.41 -6.01
C ALA A 145 7.17 3.56 -6.38
N PHE A 146 6.28 3.40 -5.40
CA PHE A 146 4.85 3.57 -5.55
C PHE A 146 4.24 4.05 -4.24
N ASN A 147 3.01 4.56 -4.32
CA ASN A 147 2.18 4.76 -3.15
C ASN A 147 1.03 3.75 -3.16
N ILE A 148 0.52 3.38 -1.99
CA ILE A 148 -0.76 2.70 -1.90
C ILE A 148 -1.88 3.70 -1.60
N VAL A 149 -3.08 3.42 -2.10
CA VAL A 149 -4.28 4.21 -1.83
C VAL A 149 -5.48 3.29 -1.70
N PHE A 150 -6.52 3.74 -1.02
CA PHE A 150 -7.64 2.89 -0.64
C PHE A 150 -8.94 3.34 -1.31
N ALA A 151 -9.59 2.45 -2.05
CA ALA A 151 -10.94 2.67 -2.56
C ALA A 151 -11.98 1.93 -1.72
N ASN A 152 -13.22 2.42 -1.72
CA ASN A 152 -14.35 1.81 -1.01
C ASN A 152 -14.07 1.55 0.48
N ALA A 153 -13.27 2.41 1.10
CA ALA A 153 -12.80 2.27 2.47
C ALA A 153 -13.70 2.93 3.52
N GLY A 154 -14.85 3.50 3.11
CA GLY A 154 -15.68 4.37 3.96
C GLY A 154 -16.29 3.71 5.21
N ASN A 155 -16.26 2.38 5.31
CA ASN A 155 -16.73 1.64 6.47
C ASN A 155 -15.58 1.18 7.40
N ILE A 156 -14.34 1.53 7.09
CA ILE A 156 -13.17 1.18 7.88
C ILE A 156 -12.75 2.42 8.66
N ASP A 157 -12.99 2.39 9.98
CA ASP A 157 -12.78 3.53 10.88
C ASP A 157 -11.37 4.13 10.77
N TRP A 158 -10.37 3.31 10.47
CA TRP A 158 -8.97 3.74 10.41
C TRP A 158 -8.55 4.30 9.06
N CYS A 159 -9.31 4.10 7.98
CA CYS A 159 -9.04 4.68 6.67
C CYS A 159 -9.49 6.16 6.62
N ASP A 160 -9.08 6.93 7.63
CA ASP A 160 -9.43 8.32 7.83
C ASP A 160 -8.15 9.14 7.89
N SER A 161 -8.01 10.06 6.93
CA SER A 161 -6.89 10.98 6.83
C SER A 161 -6.67 11.86 8.08
N THR A 162 -7.69 12.03 8.93
CA THR A 162 -7.58 12.77 10.19
C THR A 162 -7.01 11.94 11.35
N GLY A 163 -7.00 10.61 11.22
CA GLY A 163 -6.55 9.69 12.27
C GLY A 163 -7.39 9.76 13.55
N SER A 164 -8.63 10.28 13.46
CA SER A 164 -9.46 10.58 14.63
C SER A 164 -9.96 9.34 15.37
N GLN A 165 -10.03 8.19 14.67
CA GLN A 165 -10.59 6.93 15.16
C GLN A 165 -9.55 5.84 15.45
N CYS A 166 -8.28 6.21 15.66
CA CYS A 166 -7.21 5.24 15.88
C CYS A 166 -7.25 4.59 17.26
N LYS A 167 -8.17 3.63 17.40
CA LYS A 167 -8.31 2.74 18.55
C LYS A 167 -8.03 1.31 18.08
N ASN A 168 -7.09 0.65 18.72
CA ASN A 168 -6.78 -0.76 18.44
C ASN A 168 -7.97 -1.62 18.86
N ASP A 169 -8.50 -2.42 17.95
CA ASP A 169 -9.70 -3.24 18.19
C ASP A 169 -9.41 -4.50 19.05
N GLY A 170 -8.14 -4.79 19.28
CA GLY A 170 -7.68 -6.02 19.92
C GLY A 170 -6.71 -6.82 19.06
N ASN A 171 -6.57 -6.53 17.77
CA ASN A 171 -5.88 -7.39 16.83
C ASN A 171 -4.69 -6.71 16.12
N GLU A 172 -4.37 -5.44 16.39
CA GLU A 172 -3.13 -4.81 15.89
C GLU A 172 -1.96 -5.08 16.86
N TYR A 173 -0.91 -5.70 16.34
CA TYR A 173 0.29 -6.04 17.09
C TYR A 173 1.54 -5.58 16.34
N THR A 174 2.65 -5.45 17.04
CA THR A 174 3.98 -5.54 16.43
C THR A 174 4.68 -6.78 16.99
N LYS A 175 5.92 -7.04 16.59
CA LYS A 175 6.77 -8.02 17.27
C LYS A 175 6.90 -7.77 18.79
N ALA A 176 6.84 -6.52 19.23
CA ALA A 176 6.96 -6.17 20.65
C ALA A 176 5.68 -6.45 21.46
N GLY A 177 4.57 -6.80 20.80
CA GLY A 177 3.29 -7.07 21.45
C GLY A 177 2.17 -6.19 20.89
N LYS A 178 1.05 -6.14 21.62
CA LYS A 178 -0.14 -5.39 21.21
C LYS A 178 0.21 -3.90 21.05
N VAL A 179 -0.24 -3.30 19.95
CA VAL A 179 -0.05 -1.87 19.72
C VAL A 179 -0.91 -1.09 20.71
N PRO A 180 -0.37 -0.18 21.53
CA PRO A 180 -1.19 0.66 22.38
C PRO A 180 -1.99 1.65 21.54
N ASP A 181 -3.16 2.08 22.05
CA ASP A 181 -3.90 3.16 21.42
C ASP A 181 -3.00 4.40 21.28
N PRO A 182 -2.81 4.94 20.07
CA PRO A 182 -1.98 6.11 19.87
C PRO A 182 -2.48 7.28 20.73
N SER A 183 -1.55 7.90 21.48
CA SER A 183 -1.93 8.97 22.42
C SER A 183 -2.61 10.14 21.70
N LYS A 184 -3.65 10.73 22.32
CA LYS A 184 -4.31 11.96 21.83
C LYS A 184 -3.35 13.13 21.54
N ARG A 185 -2.11 13.09 22.08
CA ARG A 185 -1.03 14.06 21.85
C ARG A 185 -0.23 13.78 20.57
N LEU A 186 -0.03 12.52 20.21
CA LEU A 186 0.55 12.10 18.92
C LEU A 186 -0.38 12.47 17.75
N MET A 187 -1.70 12.42 17.97
CA MET A 187 -2.71 12.86 17.01
C MET A 187 -2.78 14.38 16.89
N ARG A 188 -2.77 15.14 18.00
CA ARG A 188 -2.75 16.62 17.94
C ARG A 188 -1.46 17.22 17.39
N ARG A 189 -0.29 16.61 17.62
CA ARG A 189 0.97 17.05 16.99
C ARG A 189 0.97 16.82 15.47
N GLN A 190 0.07 15.97 14.95
CA GLN A 190 -0.12 15.66 13.53
C GLN A 190 -0.76 16.84 12.78
N GLU A 191 -1.60 17.63 13.44
CA GLU A 191 -2.13 18.90 12.90
C GLU A 191 -1.08 20.03 12.92
N SER A 192 -0.12 20.01 13.87
CA SER A 192 0.81 21.12 14.11
C SER A 192 2.25 20.89 13.61
N TYR A 193 2.59 19.71 13.08
CA TYR A 193 3.92 19.39 12.52
C TYR A 193 3.95 19.46 10.99
N ASN A 194 3.02 20.19 10.37
CA ASN A 194 2.95 20.36 8.92
C ASN A 194 2.86 21.83 8.53
N GLY A 195 3.88 22.61 8.90
CA GLY A 195 4.09 23.94 8.34
C GLY A 195 4.28 23.96 6.82
N THR A 196 4.39 22.81 6.13
CA THR A 196 4.53 22.73 4.66
C THR A 196 4.29 21.36 4.02
N LEU A 197 3.47 20.48 4.60
CA LEU A 197 3.02 19.23 3.93
C LEU A 197 1.51 19.14 4.10
N GLY A 198 0.76 18.95 3.02
CA GLY A 198 -0.69 18.79 3.14
C GLY A 198 -1.04 17.55 3.97
N VAL A 199 -2.18 17.57 4.65
CA VAL A 199 -2.84 16.33 5.09
C VAL A 199 -3.41 15.67 3.83
N GLY A 200 -3.37 14.33 3.77
CA GLY A 200 -4.05 13.58 2.71
C GLY A 200 -5.57 13.80 2.71
N GLY A 201 -6.32 12.85 2.19
CA GLY A 201 -7.76 12.96 2.13
C GLY A 201 -8.36 12.13 1.03
N THR A 202 -9.57 12.52 0.64
CA THR A 202 -10.32 11.88 -0.43
C THR A 202 -10.03 12.56 -1.75
N TYR A 203 -9.77 11.76 -2.79
CA TYR A 203 -9.47 12.22 -4.13
C TYR A 203 -10.42 11.56 -5.12
N MET A 204 -10.82 12.32 -6.12
CA MET A 204 -11.62 11.84 -7.24
C MET A 204 -10.69 11.38 -8.36
N LEU A 205 -11.00 10.23 -8.94
CA LEU A 205 -10.37 9.69 -10.14
C LEU A 205 -11.18 10.02 -11.39
N GLU A 206 -10.57 9.94 -12.57
CA GLU A 206 -11.21 10.23 -13.86
C GLU A 206 -12.41 9.32 -14.13
N SER A 207 -12.36 8.07 -13.65
CA SER A 207 -13.50 7.13 -13.70
C SER A 207 -14.72 7.57 -12.89
N GLY A 208 -14.60 8.59 -12.05
CA GLY A 208 -15.61 9.02 -11.07
C GLY A 208 -15.54 8.27 -9.73
N GLN A 209 -14.55 7.40 -9.55
CA GLN A 209 -14.32 6.73 -8.27
C GLN A 209 -13.54 7.61 -7.30
N THR A 210 -13.83 7.49 -6.00
CA THR A 210 -13.05 8.12 -4.94
C THR A 210 -12.04 7.18 -4.29
N ILE A 211 -10.86 7.69 -3.99
CA ILE A 211 -9.81 7.02 -3.20
C ILE A 211 -9.44 7.85 -1.98
N VAL A 212 -8.96 7.21 -0.92
CA VAL A 212 -8.42 7.85 0.28
C VAL A 212 -6.91 7.64 0.32
N SER A 213 -6.18 8.69 0.71
CA SER A 213 -4.74 8.66 0.92
C SER A 213 -4.36 9.37 2.22
N ALA A 214 -3.37 8.85 2.92
CA ALA A 214 -2.72 9.43 4.10
C ALA A 214 -1.84 10.65 3.75
N ARG A 215 -1.48 10.81 2.48
CA ARG A 215 -0.64 11.90 1.98
C ARG A 215 -1.33 12.71 0.89
N PRO A 216 -0.84 13.93 0.60
CA PRO A 216 -1.31 14.68 -0.55
C PRO A 216 -0.97 13.95 -1.85
N LEU A 217 -1.97 13.83 -2.71
CA LEU A 217 -1.82 13.40 -4.11
C LEU A 217 -1.88 14.61 -5.04
N SER A 218 -1.24 14.48 -6.19
CA SER A 218 -1.24 15.49 -7.26
C SER A 218 -2.24 15.12 -8.34
N ILE A 219 -2.86 16.14 -8.95
CA ILE A 219 -3.60 15.94 -10.20
C ILE A 219 -2.64 15.36 -11.25
N GLY A 220 -3.08 14.33 -11.96
CA GLY A 220 -2.26 13.60 -12.92
C GLY A 220 -1.51 12.40 -12.34
N ASP A 221 -1.52 12.18 -11.02
CA ASP A 221 -0.98 10.95 -10.44
C ASP A 221 -1.70 9.73 -11.06
N ARG A 222 -0.91 8.75 -11.50
CA ARG A 222 -1.40 7.55 -12.20
C ARG A 222 -1.83 6.53 -11.17
N ALA A 223 -3.11 6.17 -11.19
CA ALA A 223 -3.64 5.16 -10.30
C ALA A 223 -3.88 3.85 -11.06
N VAL A 224 -3.52 2.74 -10.44
CA VAL A 224 -3.60 1.41 -11.04
C VAL A 224 -4.38 0.51 -10.10
N ARG A 225 -5.39 -0.15 -10.65
CA ARG A 225 -6.20 -1.15 -9.96
C ARG A 225 -6.03 -2.51 -10.58
N VAL A 226 -6.01 -3.54 -9.74
CA VAL A 226 -6.18 -4.93 -10.18
C VAL A 226 -7.68 -5.25 -10.30
N LYS A 227 -8.09 -5.76 -11.45
CA LYS A 227 -9.45 -6.23 -11.75
C LYS A 227 -9.43 -7.70 -12.11
N ARG A 228 -10.62 -8.31 -12.22
CA ARG A 228 -10.80 -9.75 -12.44
C ARG A 228 -11.64 -10.00 -13.68
N HIS A 229 -11.27 -11.03 -14.45
CA HIS A 229 -12.11 -11.54 -15.53
C HIS A 229 -13.29 -12.36 -14.99
N ASN A 230 -13.08 -13.13 -13.91
CA ASN A 230 -14.09 -13.95 -13.26
C ASN A 230 -14.00 -13.83 -11.74
N GLU A 231 -15.03 -13.27 -11.12
CA GLU A 231 -15.11 -13.06 -9.66
C GLU A 231 -15.21 -14.38 -8.88
N THR A 232 -15.98 -15.35 -9.39
CA THR A 232 -16.14 -16.65 -8.74
C THR A 232 -14.83 -17.42 -8.69
N LEU A 233 -14.09 -17.46 -9.81
CA LEU A 233 -12.80 -18.11 -9.88
C LEU A 233 -11.78 -17.46 -8.92
N TYR A 234 -11.82 -16.13 -8.80
CA TYR A 234 -10.97 -15.41 -7.86
C TYR A 234 -11.27 -15.78 -6.40
N ALA A 235 -12.55 -15.86 -6.02
CA ALA A 235 -12.96 -16.27 -4.68
C ALA A 235 -12.50 -17.71 -4.37
N GLU A 236 -12.74 -18.65 -5.31
CA GLU A 236 -12.33 -20.04 -5.17
C GLU A 236 -10.81 -20.18 -4.99
N TYR A 237 -10.01 -19.49 -5.81
CA TYR A 237 -8.56 -19.49 -5.67
C TYR A 237 -8.09 -18.97 -4.31
N ASN A 238 -8.71 -17.91 -3.80
CA ASN A 238 -8.35 -17.36 -2.50
C ASN A 238 -8.69 -18.30 -1.34
N GLU A 239 -9.83 -19.00 -1.42
CA GLU A 239 -10.27 -19.94 -0.38
C GLU A 239 -9.45 -21.23 -0.38
N MET A 240 -9.13 -21.76 -1.57
CA MET A 240 -8.46 -23.06 -1.69
C MET A 240 -6.93 -22.98 -1.59
N HIS A 241 -6.33 -21.81 -1.86
CA HIS A 241 -4.87 -21.69 -1.87
C HIS A 241 -4.29 -21.92 -0.49
N MET A 242 -3.40 -22.90 -0.40
CA MET A 242 -2.61 -23.18 0.79
C MET A 242 -1.28 -22.43 0.69
N PRO A 243 -1.10 -21.37 1.49
CA PRO A 243 0.05 -20.50 1.37
C PRO A 243 1.32 -21.20 1.88
N ASP A 244 2.36 -21.17 1.06
CA ASP A 244 3.68 -21.65 1.44
C ASP A 244 4.50 -20.48 2.00
N PRO A 245 4.84 -20.47 3.31
CA PRO A 245 5.63 -19.40 3.93
C PRO A 245 7.06 -19.35 3.38
N GLU A 246 7.51 -20.44 2.76
CA GLU A 246 8.81 -20.54 2.12
C GLU A 246 8.82 -20.02 0.68
N GLN A 247 7.67 -19.82 0.06
CA GLN A 247 7.57 -19.21 -1.27
C GLN A 247 7.20 -17.74 -1.15
N GLY A 248 7.70 -16.94 -2.10
CA GLY A 248 7.37 -15.53 -2.19
C GLY A 248 6.00 -15.32 -2.83
N LEU A 249 5.84 -14.22 -3.56
CA LEU A 249 4.61 -13.98 -4.30
C LEU A 249 4.48 -14.91 -5.52
N GLU A 250 5.54 -15.60 -5.93
CA GLU A 250 5.57 -16.51 -7.07
C GLU A 250 4.59 -17.69 -6.92
N GLN A 251 4.16 -18.01 -5.70
CA GLN A 251 3.17 -19.05 -5.46
C GLN A 251 1.78 -18.73 -6.05
N TYR A 252 1.51 -17.46 -6.38
CA TYR A 252 0.24 -17.01 -6.96
C TYR A 252 0.25 -16.94 -8.50
N ASP A 253 1.32 -17.39 -9.15
CA ASP A 253 1.50 -17.28 -10.61
C ASP A 253 0.33 -17.86 -11.40
N TYR A 254 -0.19 -19.01 -10.97
CA TYR A 254 -1.30 -19.70 -11.63
C TYR A 254 -2.63 -18.95 -11.58
N MET A 255 -2.76 -17.94 -10.70
CA MET A 255 -3.98 -17.15 -10.54
C MET A 255 -3.96 -15.89 -11.40
N MET A 256 -2.79 -15.50 -11.93
CA MET A 256 -2.59 -14.20 -12.58
C MET A 256 -3.35 -14.07 -13.90
N ASP A 257 -3.65 -15.18 -14.58
CA ASP A 257 -4.40 -15.18 -15.83
C ASP A 257 -5.85 -14.68 -15.67
N ASN A 258 -6.38 -14.72 -14.44
CA ASN A 258 -7.71 -14.16 -14.14
C ASN A 258 -7.66 -12.66 -13.80
N LEU A 259 -6.47 -12.06 -13.70
CA LEU A 259 -6.28 -10.70 -13.24
C LEU A 259 -5.80 -9.77 -14.36
N PHE A 260 -6.28 -8.53 -14.34
CA PHE A 260 -5.80 -7.47 -15.23
C PHE A 260 -5.61 -6.15 -14.50
N LEU A 261 -4.89 -5.20 -15.13
CA LEU A 261 -4.71 -3.86 -14.59
C LEU A 261 -5.60 -2.86 -15.33
N GLU A 262 -6.28 -2.03 -14.56
CA GLU A 262 -7.03 -0.87 -15.03
C GLU A 262 -6.29 0.39 -14.57
N GLU A 263 -6.02 1.29 -15.52
CA GLU A 263 -5.41 2.60 -15.24
C GLU A 263 -6.49 3.65 -15.02
N ASP A 264 -6.19 4.59 -14.15
CA ASP A 264 -7.00 5.75 -13.84
C ASP A 264 -6.08 6.92 -13.44
N VAL A 265 -6.63 8.11 -13.26
CA VAL A 265 -5.86 9.33 -12.99
C VAL A 265 -6.54 10.15 -11.92
N VAL A 266 -5.76 10.68 -10.98
CA VAL A 266 -6.27 11.64 -9.99
C VAL A 266 -6.64 12.96 -10.69
N ILE A 267 -7.91 13.36 -10.60
CA ILE A 267 -8.41 14.60 -11.23
C ILE A 267 -8.66 15.72 -10.22
N GLY A 268 -8.68 15.42 -8.93
CA GLY A 268 -8.83 16.45 -7.90
C GLY A 268 -9.02 15.89 -6.50
N LYS A 269 -8.89 16.77 -5.51
CA LYS A 269 -9.28 16.50 -4.11
C LYS A 269 -10.77 16.78 -3.95
N VAL A 270 -11.47 15.94 -3.18
CA VAL A 270 -12.88 16.09 -2.82
C VAL A 270 -13.04 16.99 -1.59
#